data_AF-A0A0G9GVY2-F1
#
_entry.id   AF-A0A0G9GVY2-F1
#
_cell.length_a   1.000
_cell.length_b   1.000
_cell.length_c   1.000
_cell.angle_alpha   90.00
_cell.angle_beta   90.00
_cell.angle_gamma   90.00
#
_symmetry.space_group_name_H-M   'P 1'
#
loop_
_entity.id
_entity.type
_entity.pdbx_description
1 polymer ?
#
loop_
_entity_poly.entity_id
_entity_poly.type
_entity_poly.pdbx_seq_one_letter_code
_entity_poly.pdbx_strand_id
1 'polypeptide(L)'
;MEDAYREGDGGFRSHLGISLIGQECSRAIFYGWRWATKPHFNGKTLRLFNRGHLEEGRFVALLLTAGMQVIQQDENGSQYRVSYLNGHFGSAIDGIVIGCPDMPQPSTPILTEMKTHNNDSFKKLVVNG
;
A
#
# COMPACT_ATOMS: atom_id res chain seq x y z
N MET A 1 18.09 -14.54 6.96
CA MET A 1 18.02 -13.13 6.54
C MET A 1 17.27 -13.14 5.22
N GLU A 2 16.05 -12.61 5.20
CA GLU A 2 15.21 -12.63 4.00
C GLU A 2 15.72 -11.57 3.01
N ASP A 3 15.87 -11.91 1.72
CA ASP A 3 16.45 -11.02 0.70
C ASP A 3 15.53 -9.82 0.41
N ALA A 4 16.12 -8.65 0.12
CA ALA A 4 15.43 -7.41 -0.22
C ALA A 4 14.49 -7.54 -1.43
N TYR A 5 14.77 -8.48 -2.34
CA TYR A 5 13.96 -8.76 -3.52
C TYR A 5 12.99 -9.94 -3.36
N ARG A 6 12.66 -10.30 -2.11
CA ARG A 6 11.70 -11.37 -1.82
C ARG A 6 10.49 -11.22 -2.74
N GLU A 7 10.19 -12.27 -3.50
CA GLU A 7 8.90 -12.40 -4.19
C GLU A 7 7.83 -12.45 -3.09
N GLY A 8 7.31 -11.30 -2.66
CA GLY A 8 6.27 -11.23 -1.64
C GLY A 8 5.11 -12.13 -2.04
N ASP A 9 4.83 -13.12 -1.18
CA ASP A 9 3.81 -14.17 -1.31
C ASP A 9 3.41 -14.49 -2.74
N GLY A 10 4.34 -15.02 -3.55
CA GLY A 10 4.08 -15.53 -4.90
C GLY A 10 3.04 -16.66 -4.99
N GLY A 11 2.25 -16.88 -3.94
CA GLY A 11 1.08 -17.72 -3.88
C GLY A 11 -0.23 -16.95 -4.07
N PHE A 12 -1.27 -17.53 -3.51
CA PHE A 12 -2.64 -17.10 -3.68
C PHE A 12 -3.11 -16.30 -2.47
N ARG A 13 -3.59 -15.07 -2.69
CA ARG A 13 -4.11 -14.23 -1.60
C ARG A 13 -5.44 -14.80 -1.10
N SER A 14 -5.61 -14.89 0.22
CA SER A 14 -6.86 -15.32 0.86
C SER A 14 -8.04 -14.38 0.64
N HIS A 15 -7.76 -13.15 0.21
CA HIS A 15 -8.74 -12.07 0.06
C HIS A 15 -8.56 -11.33 -1.26
N LEU A 16 -9.64 -10.70 -1.74
CA LEU A 16 -9.59 -9.71 -2.79
C LEU A 16 -9.00 -8.41 -2.24
N GLY A 17 -7.87 -7.99 -2.79
CA GLY A 17 -7.17 -6.77 -2.38
C GLY A 17 -7.92 -5.50 -2.78
N ILE A 18 -8.00 -4.53 -1.87
CA ILE A 18 -8.56 -3.19 -2.17
C ILE A 18 -7.82 -2.56 -3.37
N SER A 19 -6.51 -2.73 -3.47
CA SER A 19 -5.72 -2.22 -4.60
C SER A 19 -6.03 -2.88 -5.96
N LEU A 20 -6.75 -4.01 -5.98
CA LEU A 20 -7.10 -4.72 -7.22
C LEU A 20 -8.54 -4.46 -7.68
N ILE A 21 -9.44 -4.04 -6.79
CA ILE A 21 -10.87 -3.90 -7.10
C ILE A 21 -11.15 -2.84 -8.17
N GLY A 22 -10.28 -1.82 -8.27
CA GLY A 22 -10.42 -0.73 -9.23
C GLY A 22 -9.91 -1.04 -10.65
N GLN A 23 -9.47 -2.27 -10.93
CA GLN A 23 -9.04 -2.63 -12.29
C GLN A 23 -10.23 -2.61 -13.26
N GLU A 24 -10.01 -2.13 -14.48
CA GLU A 24 -11.06 -2.03 -15.51
C GLU A 24 -11.58 -3.41 -15.95
N CYS A 25 -10.73 -4.44 -15.95
CA CYS A 25 -11.10 -5.78 -16.40
C CYS A 25 -11.66 -6.63 -15.26
N SER A 26 -12.99 -6.68 -15.12
CA SER A 26 -13.66 -7.49 -14.09
C SER A 26 -13.32 -8.98 -14.16
N ARG A 27 -13.03 -9.51 -15.36
CA ARG A 27 -12.60 -10.90 -15.53
C ARG A 27 -11.24 -11.16 -14.88
N ALA A 28 -10.30 -10.23 -15.03
CA ALA A 28 -8.99 -10.34 -14.39
C ALA A 28 -9.10 -10.33 -12.87
N ILE A 29 -9.96 -9.46 -12.32
CA ILE A 29 -10.28 -9.44 -10.88
C ILE A 29 -10.81 -10.79 -10.42
N PHE A 30 -11.82 -11.32 -11.12
CA PHE A 30 -12.45 -12.60 -10.78
C PHE A 30 -11.46 -13.77 -10.84
N TYR A 31 -10.65 -13.87 -11.90
CA TYR A 31 -9.64 -14.94 -12.03
C TYR A 31 -8.53 -14.83 -11.00
N GLY A 32 -8.08 -13.62 -10.65
CA GLY A 32 -7.11 -13.41 -9.57
C GLY A 32 -7.66 -13.84 -8.21
N TRP A 33 -8.89 -13.44 -7.88
CA TRP A 33 -9.55 -13.81 -6.62
C TRP A 33 -9.82 -15.31 -6.52
N ARG A 34 -10.17 -15.96 -7.63
CA ARG A 34 -10.43 -17.41 -7.70
C ARG A 34 -9.19 -18.26 -7.95
N TRP A 35 -8.00 -17.66 -7.89
CA TRP A 35 -6.72 -18.37 -8.02
C TRP A 35 -6.58 -19.14 -9.35
N ALA A 36 -7.28 -18.69 -10.40
CA ALA A 36 -7.25 -19.32 -11.70
C ALA A 36 -5.88 -19.18 -12.39
N THR A 37 -5.09 -18.19 -11.97
CA THR A 37 -3.73 -17.94 -12.47
C THR A 37 -2.81 -17.58 -11.30
N LYS A 38 -1.59 -18.14 -11.30
CA LYS A 38 -0.55 -17.75 -10.35
C LYS A 38 0.06 -16.40 -10.79
N PRO A 39 0.17 -15.39 -9.91
CA PRO A 39 0.86 -14.14 -10.23
C PRO A 39 2.33 -14.41 -10.61
N HIS A 40 2.82 -13.71 -11.62
CA HIS A 40 4.22 -13.73 -12.02
C HIS A 40 4.71 -12.31 -12.22
N PHE A 41 5.77 -11.92 -11.48
CA PHE A 41 6.36 -10.59 -11.55
C PHE A 41 7.77 -10.69 -12.10
N ASN A 42 8.08 -9.90 -13.13
CA ASN A 42 9.45 -9.82 -13.62
C ASN A 42 10.34 -9.04 -12.61
N GLY A 43 11.66 -9.17 -12.75
CA GLY A 43 12.61 -8.51 -11.85
C GLY A 43 12.50 -6.98 -11.83
N LYS A 44 12.09 -6.35 -12.95
CA LYS A 44 11.84 -4.91 -12.99
C LYS A 44 10.70 -4.51 -12.05
N THR A 45 9.61 -5.28 -12.04
CA THR A 45 8.47 -5.08 -11.14
C THR A 45 8.86 -5.34 -9.68
N LEU A 46 9.55 -6.43 -9.39
CA LEU A 46 10.02 -6.74 -8.04
C LEU A 46 10.92 -5.63 -7.47
N ARG A 47 11.82 -5.08 -8.29
CA ARG A 47 12.64 -3.92 -7.92
C ARG A 47 11.80 -2.69 -7.57
N LEU A 48 10.69 -2.45 -8.27
CA LEU A 48 9.79 -1.33 -7.95
C LEU A 48 9.06 -1.55 -6.63
N PHE A 49 8.61 -2.77 -6.33
CA PHE A 49 8.01 -3.09 -5.03
C PHE A 49 9.02 -2.90 -3.89
N ASN A 50 10.25 -3.40 -4.04
CA ASN A 50 11.31 -3.18 -3.07
C ASN A 50 11.60 -1.69 -2.87
N ARG A 51 11.63 -0.88 -3.95
CA ARG A 51 11.79 0.57 -3.82
C ARG A 51 10.67 1.18 -2.96
N GLY A 52 9.43 0.77 -3.15
CA GLY A 52 8.31 1.19 -2.30
C GLY A 52 8.56 0.89 -0.82
N HIS A 53 8.88 -0.37 -0.49
CA HIS A 53 9.15 -0.78 0.90
C HIS A 53 10.30 0.01 1.55
N LEU A 54 11.36 0.33 0.80
CA LEU A 54 12.47 1.13 1.32
C LEU A 54 12.11 2.60 1.55
N GLU A 55 11.18 3.16 0.78
CA GLU A 55 10.76 4.56 0.93
C GLU A 55 9.72 4.75 2.04
N GLU A 56 8.92 3.73 2.41
CA GLU A 56 7.96 3.84 3.51
C GLU A 56 8.60 4.38 4.80
N GLY A 57 9.74 3.82 5.20
CA GLY A 57 10.45 4.29 6.39
C GLY A 57 10.90 5.75 6.29
N ARG A 58 11.25 6.23 5.08
CA ARG A 58 11.62 7.62 4.85
C ARG A 58 10.41 8.54 4.91
N PHE A 59 9.29 8.15 4.32
CA PHE A 59 8.05 8.93 4.39
C PHE A 59 7.59 9.09 5.85
N VAL A 60 7.62 8.02 6.63
CA VAL A 60 7.31 8.07 8.06
C VAL A 60 8.24 9.04 8.80
N ALA A 61 9.55 8.93 8.59
CA ALA A 61 10.51 9.83 9.21
C ALA A 61 10.27 11.31 8.84
N LEU A 62 9.92 11.59 7.57
CA LEU A 62 9.58 12.94 7.11
C LEU A 62 8.31 13.47 7.79
N LEU A 63 7.27 12.64 7.90
CA LEU A 63 6.01 13.02 8.56
C LEU A 63 6.24 13.30 10.06
N LEU A 64 6.99 12.45 10.75
CA LEU A 64 7.38 12.66 12.15
C LEU A 64 8.21 13.94 12.32
N THR A 65 9.17 14.20 11.42
CA THR A 65 10.01 15.41 11.44
C THR A 65 9.19 16.67 11.21
N ALA A 66 8.11 16.57 10.43
CA ALA A 66 7.14 17.65 10.23
C ALA A 66 6.21 17.87 11.44
N GLY A 67 6.41 17.15 12.55
CA GLY A 67 5.65 17.31 13.79
C GLY A 67 4.32 16.54 13.83
N MET A 68 4.09 15.63 12.88
CA MET A 68 2.91 14.78 12.86
C MET A 68 3.13 13.49 13.65
N GLN A 69 2.03 12.87 14.09
CA GLN A 69 2.04 11.52 14.63
C GLN A 69 1.72 10.53 13.52
N VAL A 70 2.43 9.40 13.48
CA VAL A 70 2.19 8.33 12.50
C VAL A 70 1.92 7.02 13.26
N ILE A 71 0.85 6.34 12.88
CA ILE A 71 0.42 5.05 13.44
C ILE A 71 0.40 4.03 12.28
N GLN A 72 1.35 3.10 12.27
CA GLN A 72 1.43 2.07 11.21
C GLN A 72 1.14 0.65 11.71
N GLN A 73 1.38 0.40 13.00
CA GLN A 73 1.33 -0.93 13.59
C GLN A 73 0.41 -0.94 14.80
N ASP A 74 -0.22 -2.09 15.03
CA ASP A 74 -0.99 -2.38 16.23
C ASP A 74 -0.07 -2.68 17.44
N GLU A 75 -0.70 -2.98 18.58
CA GLU A 75 -0.01 -3.33 19.84
C GLU A 75 0.90 -4.57 19.73
N ASN A 76 0.72 -5.40 18.71
CA ASN A 76 1.52 -6.59 18.44
C ASN A 76 2.62 -6.33 17.40
N GLY A 77 2.80 -5.09 16.94
CA GLY A 77 3.76 -4.72 15.91
C GLY A 77 3.33 -5.11 14.49
N SER A 78 2.08 -5.54 14.29
CA SER A 78 1.55 -5.91 12.98
C SER A 78 0.97 -4.69 12.26
N GLN A 79 1.15 -4.58 10.95
CA GLN A 79 0.52 -3.53 10.15
C GLN A 79 -1.00 -3.56 10.31
N TYR A 80 -1.62 -2.38 10.40
CA TYR A 80 -3.08 -2.28 10.38
C TYR A 80 -3.66 -2.84 9.08
N ARG A 81 -4.72 -3.63 9.22
CA ARG A 81 -5.42 -4.26 8.10
C ARG A 81 -6.90 -3.93 8.15
N VAL A 82 -7.44 -3.59 6.98
CA VAL A 82 -8.88 -3.55 6.75
C VAL A 82 -9.31 -4.94 6.29
N SER A 83 -10.37 -5.46 6.91
CA SER A 83 -10.97 -6.75 6.57
C SER A 83 -12.48 -6.60 6.51
N TYR A 84 -13.08 -7.10 5.43
CA TYR A 84 -14.52 -7.05 5.16
C TYR A 84 -14.99 -8.36 4.55
N LEU A 85 -16.31 -8.57 4.52
CA LEU A 85 -16.95 -9.80 4.01
C LEU A 85 -16.32 -11.07 4.61
N ASN A 86 -16.19 -11.13 5.94
CA ASN A 86 -15.57 -12.24 6.66
C ASN A 86 -14.15 -12.58 6.18
N GLY A 87 -13.37 -11.56 5.79
CA GLY A 87 -12.00 -11.72 5.32
C GLY A 87 -11.88 -11.99 3.82
N HIS A 88 -12.97 -11.96 3.05
CA HIS A 88 -12.89 -12.09 1.59
C HIS A 88 -12.45 -10.81 0.88
N PHE A 89 -12.47 -9.67 1.55
CA PHE A 89 -12.03 -8.38 1.01
C PHE A 89 -11.16 -7.65 2.03
N GLY A 90 -10.02 -7.11 1.62
CA GLY A 90 -9.13 -6.44 2.57
C GLY A 90 -7.85 -5.87 1.99
N SER A 91 -7.09 -5.18 2.82
CA SER A 91 -5.75 -4.69 2.53
C SER A 91 -5.03 -4.32 3.83
N ALA A 92 -3.69 -4.32 3.80
CA ALA A 92 -2.94 -3.51 4.75
C ALA A 92 -3.03 -2.03 4.33
N ILE A 93 -2.94 -1.13 5.31
CA ILE A 93 -2.83 0.31 5.08
C ILE A 93 -1.42 0.77 5.42
N ASP A 94 -0.92 1.79 4.72
CA ASP A 94 0.44 2.29 4.95
C ASP A 94 0.54 3.05 6.28
N GLY A 95 -0.55 3.67 6.74
CA GLY A 95 -0.65 4.20 8.10
C GLY A 95 -1.83 5.15 8.31
N ILE A 96 -1.92 5.65 9.55
CA ILE A 96 -2.81 6.73 9.97
C ILE A 96 -1.93 7.88 10.46
N VAL A 97 -2.20 9.09 9.97
CA VAL A 97 -1.49 10.31 10.39
C VAL A 97 -2.43 11.18 11.21
N ILE A 98 -1.90 11.81 12.26
CA ILE A 98 -2.61 12.79 13.10
C ILE A 98 -1.74 14.06 13.19
N GLY A 99 -2.36 15.24 13.22
CA GLY A 99 -1.64 16.52 13.25
C GLY A 99 -1.37 17.12 11.87
N CYS A 100 -2.05 16.65 10.81
CA CYS A 100 -1.95 17.24 9.48
C CYS A 100 -2.48 18.69 9.49
N PRO A 101 -1.68 19.70 9.09
CA PRO A 101 -2.09 21.11 9.14
C PRO A 101 -3.30 21.45 8.26
N ASP A 102 -3.52 20.69 7.19
CA ASP A 102 -4.62 20.93 6.23
C ASP A 102 -5.97 20.39 6.74
N MET A 103 -5.99 19.67 7.87
CA MET A 103 -7.22 19.12 8.43
C MET A 103 -7.96 20.16 9.28
N PRO A 104 -9.31 20.22 9.21
CA PRO A 104 -10.10 21.18 9.98
C PRO A 104 -9.90 21.09 11.50
N GLN A 105 -9.61 19.89 12.01
CA GLN A 105 -9.24 19.68 13.42
C GLN A 105 -7.87 18.99 13.49
N PRO A 106 -6.89 19.50 14.25
CA PRO A 106 -5.54 18.93 14.31
C PRO A 106 -5.51 17.45 14.74
N SER A 107 -6.45 17.02 15.57
CA SER A 107 -6.56 15.63 16.05
C SER A 107 -7.25 14.69 15.07
N THR A 108 -7.66 15.15 13.88
CA THR A 108 -8.33 14.28 12.90
C THR A 108 -7.38 13.19 12.42
N PRO A 109 -7.72 11.90 12.60
CA PRO A 109 -6.96 10.82 12.00
C PRO A 109 -7.22 10.77 10.49
N ILE A 110 -6.15 10.78 9.71
CA ILE A 110 -6.21 10.65 8.26
C ILE A 110 -5.61 9.33 7.81
N LEU A 111 -6.36 8.59 6.99
CA LEU A 111 -5.82 7.44 6.28
C LEU A 111 -4.71 7.92 5.34
N THR A 112 -3.55 7.29 5.40
CA THR A 112 -2.38 7.66 4.61
C THR A 112 -2.00 6.51 3.69
N GLU A 113 -1.85 6.82 2.41
CA GLU A 113 -1.37 5.93 1.36
C GLU A 113 -0.16 6.61 0.70
N MET A 114 0.95 5.89 0.57
CA MET A 114 2.22 6.42 0.11
C MET A 114 2.64 5.70 -1.17
N LYS A 115 2.97 6.47 -2.21
CA LYS A 115 3.37 5.93 -3.51
C LYS A 115 4.68 6.53 -3.96
N THR A 116 5.49 5.70 -4.59
CA THR A 116 6.70 6.14 -5.27
C THR A 116 6.42 6.28 -6.76
N HIS A 117 6.88 7.37 -7.35
CA HIS A 117 6.76 7.63 -8.78
C HIS A 117 8.16 7.80 -9.39
N ASN A 118 8.35 7.30 -10.61
CA ASN A 118 9.45 7.78 -11.43
C ASN A 118 9.10 9.17 -11.99
N ASN A 119 10.10 9.87 -12.55
CA ASN A 119 9.93 11.23 -13.04
C ASN A 119 8.78 11.36 -14.07
N ASP A 120 8.69 10.42 -15.03
CA ASP A 120 7.67 10.47 -16.08
C ASP A 120 6.26 10.23 -15.53
N SER A 121 6.10 9.28 -14.62
CA SER A 121 4.83 9.04 -13.93
C SER A 121 4.43 10.22 -13.06
N PHE A 122 5.39 10.86 -12.38
CA PHE A 122 5.12 12.02 -11.54
C PHE A 122 4.69 13.23 -12.37
N LYS A 123 5.35 13.50 -13.50
CA LYS A 123 4.93 14.54 -14.43
C LYS A 123 3.49 14.36 -14.91
N LYS A 124 3.07 13.12 -15.17
CA LYS A 124 1.69 12.82 -15.54
C LYS A 124 0.71 13.05 -14.39
N LEU A 125 1.10 12.73 -13.16
CA LEU A 125 0.29 12.98 -11.97
C LEU A 125 0.06 14.49 -11.79
N VAL A 126 1.10 15.32 -11.92
CA VAL A 126 0.99 16.78 -11.80
C VAL A 126 0.01 17.39 -12.82
N VAL A 127 -0.11 16.80 -14.01
CA VAL A 127 -0.98 17.32 -15.08
C VAL A 127 -2.44 16.87 -14.93
N ASN A 128 -2.67 15.66 -14.42
CA ASN A 128 -4.00 15.01 -14.45
C ASN A 128 -4.62 14.77 -13.06
N GLY A 129 -3.88 15.05 -11.99
CA GLY A 129 -4.27 14.80 -10.60
C GLY A 129 -4.94 15.99 -9.93
#